data_AF-A0AAW5SKP0-F1
#
_entry.id   AF-A0AAW5SKP0-F1
#
_cell.length_a   1.000
_cell.length_b   1.000
_cell.length_c   1.000
_cell.angle_alpha   90.00
_cell.angle_beta   90.00
_cell.angle_gamma   90.00
#
_symmetry.space_group_name_H-M   'P 1'
#
loop_
_entity.id
_entity.type
_entity.pdbx_description
1 polymer ?
#
loop_
_entity_poly.entity_id
_entity_poly.type
_entity_poly.pdbx_seq_one_letter_code
_entity_poly.pdbx_strand_id
1 'polypeptide(L)' 'MASESTAPRKSRSGSSNRQRNEQVKLNLLPTERQRLQQLADRGGYQNVQAYIMDKLQPDLALIGGAAAAS' A
#
# COMPACT_ATOMS: atom_id res chain seq x y z
N MET A 1 -37.11 32.58 27.78
CA MET A 1 -36.79 31.73 26.62
C MET A 1 -35.50 32.25 26.01
N ALA A 2 -34.36 31.64 26.33
CA ALA A 2 -33.06 32.02 25.79
C ALA A 2 -32.69 31.00 24.71
N SER A 3 -32.49 31.47 23.47
CA SER A 3 -32.19 30.64 22.31
C SER A 3 -30.67 30.48 22.20
N GLU A 4 -30.15 29.28 22.47
CA GLU A 4 -28.74 28.95 22.20
C GLU A 4 -28.54 28.65 20.71
N SER A 5 -27.95 29.61 20.00
CA SER A 5 -27.52 29.45 18.62
C SER A 5 -26.27 28.57 18.55
N THR A 6 -26.43 27.27 18.31
CA THR A 6 -25.31 26.35 18.09
C THR A 6 -24.66 26.65 16.73
N ALA A 7 -23.52 27.32 16.73
CA ALA A 7 -22.74 27.57 15.50
C ALA A 7 -22.30 26.23 14.86
N PRO A 8 -22.41 26.06 13.53
CA PRO A 8 -22.05 24.81 12.87
C PRO A 8 -20.53 24.59 12.94
N ARG A 9 -20.12 23.51 13.62
CA ARG A 9 -18.72 23.09 13.68
C ARG A 9 -18.22 22.80 12.26
N LYS A 10 -17.15 23.49 11.85
CA LYS A 10 -16.43 23.24 10.59
C LYS A 10 -15.95 21.78 10.58
N SER A 11 -16.68 20.94 9.85
CA SER A 11 -16.31 19.54 9.64
C SER A 11 -15.00 19.53 8.87
N ARG A 12 -13.92 19.14 9.55
CA ARG A 12 -12.66 18.80 8.90
C ARG A 12 -12.93 17.53 8.10
N SER A 13 -13.33 17.69 6.84
CA SER A 13 -13.40 16.61 5.84
C SER A 13 -11.96 16.22 5.48
N GLY A 14 -11.25 15.70 6.47
CA GLY A 14 -9.99 15.03 6.28
C GLY A 14 -10.31 13.57 6.00
N SER A 15 -9.83 13.08 4.85
CA SER A 15 -9.43 11.68 4.72
C SER A 15 -10.52 10.63 4.45
N SER A 16 -11.56 10.94 3.66
CA SER A 16 -12.39 9.87 3.04
C SER A 16 -11.77 9.31 1.76
N ASN A 17 -10.91 10.08 1.07
CA ASN A 17 -10.26 9.68 -0.18
C ASN A 17 -8.83 9.11 -0.01
N ARG A 18 -8.38 8.88 1.23
CA ARG A 18 -7.16 8.10 1.44
C ARG A 18 -7.52 6.64 1.20
N GLN A 19 -7.18 6.14 0.01
CA GLN A 19 -7.04 4.71 -0.22
C GLN A 19 -6.11 4.18 0.87
N ARG A 20 -6.69 3.45 1.83
CA ARG A 20 -5.92 2.82 2.88
C ARG A 20 -5.14 1.69 2.23
N ASN A 21 -3.89 1.95 1.88
CA ASN A 21 -2.99 0.88 1.47
C ASN A 21 -2.74 0.00 2.69
N GLU A 22 -3.11 -1.27 2.58
CA GLU A 22 -2.76 -2.27 3.57
C GLU A 22 -1.24 -2.49 3.52
N GLN A 23 -0.59 -2.40 4.68
CA GLN A 23 0.84 -2.64 4.79
C GLN A 23 1.07 -4.06 5.30
N VAL A 24 1.68 -4.88 4.45
CA VAL A 24 2.16 -6.21 4.86
C VAL A 24 3.57 -6.06 5.41
N LYS A 25 3.76 -6.43 6.69
CA LYS A 25 5.09 -6.46 7.31
C LYS A 25 5.80 -7.76 6.92
N LEU A 26 6.95 -7.63 6.27
CA LEU A 26 7.82 -8.75 5.92
C LEU A 26 9.02 -8.77 6.87
N ASN A 27 9.18 -9.86 7.63
CA ASN A 27 10.35 -10.07 8.46
C ASN A 27 11.42 -10.79 7.62
N LEU A 28 12.57 -10.16 7.47
CA LEU A 28 13.69 -10.69 6.69
C LEU A 28 14.93 -10.78 7.57
N LEU A 29 15.75 -11.81 7.33
CA LEU A 29 17.11 -11.83 7.85
C LEU A 29 17.93 -10.70 7.21
N PRO A 30 18.96 -10.18 7.91
CA PRO A 30 19.82 -9.13 7.35
C PRO A 30 20.41 -9.49 5.98
N THR A 31 20.85 -10.75 5.82
CA THR A 31 21.41 -11.27 4.57
C THR A 31 20.38 -11.31 3.44
N GLU A 32 19.14 -11.67 3.73
CA GLU A 32 18.06 -11.72 2.74
C GLU A 32 17.71 -10.32 2.25
N ARG A 33 17.62 -9.36 3.18
CA ARG A 33 17.41 -7.95 2.84
C ARG A 33 18.53 -7.42 1.95
N GLN A 34 19.78 -7.72 2.26
CA GLN A 34 20.92 -7.30 1.43
C GLN A 34 20.87 -7.89 0.02
N ARG A 35 20.54 -9.19 -0.11
CA ARG A 35 20.39 -9.83 -1.41
C ARG A 35 19.24 -9.22 -2.22
N LEU A 36 18.10 -8.95 -1.58
CA LEU A 36 16.97 -8.29 -2.23
C LEU A 36 17.33 -6.87 -2.68
N GLN A 37 18.10 -6.13 -1.90
CA GLN A 37 18.58 -4.82 -2.31
C GLN A 37 19.49 -4.92 -3.54
N GLN A 38 20.45 -5.85 -3.54
CA GLN A 38 21.33 -6.08 -4.71
C GLN A 38 20.55 -6.47 -5.97
N LEU A 39 19.50 -7.29 -5.83
CA LEU A 39 18.63 -7.66 -6.94
C LEU A 39 17.81 -6.46 -7.45
N ALA A 40 17.31 -5.63 -6.54
CA ALA A 40 16.61 -4.39 -6.89
C ALA A 40 17.55 -3.42 -7.63
N ASP A 41 18.76 -3.21 -7.12
CA ASP A 41 19.75 -2.31 -7.73
C ASP A 41 20.17 -2.82 -9.12
N ARG A 42 20.43 -4.12 -9.26
CA ARG A 42 20.78 -4.75 -10.54
C ARG A 42 19.65 -4.65 -11.56
N GLY A 43 18.40 -4.68 -11.10
CA GLY A 43 17.21 -4.51 -11.94
C GLY A 43 16.83 -3.05 -12.19
N GLY A 44 17.53 -2.07 -11.60
CA GLY A 44 17.22 -0.64 -11.75
C GLY A 44 15.96 -0.19 -11.00
N TYR A 45 15.52 -0.94 -9.98
CA TYR A 45 14.35 -0.58 -9.18
C TYR A 45 14.71 0.46 -8.11
N GLN A 46 13.78 1.38 -7.83
CA GLN A 46 14.00 2.47 -6.86
C GLN A 46 14.11 1.97 -5.41
N ASN A 47 13.54 0.81 -5.11
CA ASN A 47 13.59 0.18 -3.79
C ASN A 47 13.22 -1.32 -3.88
N VAL A 48 13.46 -2.04 -2.80
CA VAL A 48 13.13 -3.48 -2.67
C VAL A 48 11.64 -3.76 -2.84
N GLN A 49 10.76 -2.86 -2.39
CA GLN A 49 9.32 -3.07 -2.52
C GLN A 49 8.88 -3.07 -4.00
N ALA A 50 9.38 -2.14 -4.81
CA ALA A 50 9.11 -2.08 -6.24
C ALA A 50 9.60 -3.35 -6.95
N TYR A 51 10.78 -3.84 -6.59
CA TYR A 51 11.29 -5.13 -7.06
C TYR A 51 10.38 -6.31 -6.69
N ILE A 52 9.97 -6.39 -5.42
CA ILE A 52 9.08 -7.48 -4.95
C ILE A 52 7.74 -7.44 -5.68
N MET A 53 7.14 -6.25 -5.82
CA MET A 53 5.84 -6.09 -6.50
C MET A 53 5.91 -6.48 -7.97
N ASP A 54 6.97 -6.07 -8.68
CA ASP A 54 7.19 -6.43 -10.08
C ASP A 54 7.31 -7.96 -10.25
N LYS A 55 8.04 -8.62 -9.34
CA LYS A 55 8.18 -10.09 -9.37
C LYS A 55 6.89 -10.85 -9.06
N LEU A 56 6.04 -10.31 -8.19
CA LEU A 56 4.77 -10.93 -7.82
C LEU A 56 3.65 -10.61 -8.80
N GLN A 57 3.80 -9.57 -9.63
CA GLN A 57 2.78 -9.14 -10.57
C GLN A 57 2.20 -10.25 -11.47
N PRO A 58 2.99 -11.18 -12.06
CA PRO A 58 2.41 -12.29 -12.83
C PRO A 58 1.51 -13.22 -11.99
N ASP A 59 1.92 -13.55 -10.77
CA ASP A 59 1.14 -14.41 -9.87
C ASP A 59 -0.14 -13.70 -9.39
N LEU A 60 -0.03 -12.40 -9.09
CA LEU A 60 -1.17 -11.55 -8.74
C LEU A 60 -2.16 -11.43 -9.90
N ALA A 61 -1.69 -11.37 -11.14
CA ALA A 61 -2.53 -11.32 -12.33
C ALA A 61 -3.30 -12.63 -12.55
N LEU A 62 -2.67 -13.79 -12.28
CA LEU A 62 -3.34 -15.09 -12.35
C LEU A 62 -4.49 -15.20 -11.34
N ILE A 63 -4.27 -14.75 -10.10
CA ILE A 63 -5.29 -14.79 -9.05
C ILE A 63 -6.38 -13.74 -9.29
N GLY A 64 -6.00 -12.53 -9.72
CA GLY A 64 -6.94 -11.45 -10.04
C GLY A 64 -7.82 -11.74 -11.26
N GLY A 65 -7.32 -12.50 -12.23
CA GLY A 65 -8.10 -13.00 -13.36
C GLY A 65 -9.14 -14.06 -12.95
N ALA A 66 -8.90 -14.83 -11.90
CA ALA A 66 -9.86 -15.79 -11.35
C ALA A 66 -10.98 -15.11 -10.54
N ALA A 67 -10.69 -14.01 -9.85
CA ALA A 67 -11.67 -13.27 -9.04
C ALA A 67 -12.67 -12.42 -9.86
N ALA A 68 -12.38 -12.11 -11.13
CA ALA A 68 -13.29 -11.38 -12.02
C ALA A 68 -14.29 -12.29 -12.76
N ALA A 69 -14.20 -13.62 -12.59
CA ALA A 69 -15.03 -14.62 -13.26
C ALA A 69 -16.06 -15.29 -12.32
N SER A 70 -16.34 -14.71 -11.15
CA SER A 70 -17.27 -15.22 -10.14
C SER A 70 -18.29 -14.18 -9.72
#